data_AF-A0A081PAS0-F1
#
_entry.id   AF-A0A081PAS0-F1
#
_cell.length_a   1.000
_cell.length_b   1.000
_cell.length_c   1.000
_cell.angle_alpha   90.00
_cell.angle_beta   90.00
_cell.angle_gamma   90.00
#
_symmetry.space_group_name_H-M   'P 1'
#
loop_
_entity.id
_entity.type
_entity.pdbx_description
1 polymer ?
#
loop_
_entity_poly.entity_id
_entity_poly.type
_entity_poly.pdbx_seq_one_letter_code
_entity_poly.pdbx_strand_id
1 'polypeptide(L)' 'MTPNVVVANIHDYFDRIAELVHGTVRTRSWEQQLSPPPHIGKGKITRMQIRPGMEIVVSDMT' A
#
# COMPACT_ATOMS: atom_id res chain seq x y z
N MET A 1 -3.17 5.86 -20.52
CA MET A 1 -4.10 4.91 -19.87
C MET A 1 -4.02 5.14 -18.38
N THR A 2 -5.15 5.37 -17.71
CA THR A 2 -5.16 5.48 -16.25
C THR A 2 -5.00 4.07 -15.66
N PRO A 3 -3.99 3.82 -14.80
CA PRO A 3 -3.83 2.53 -14.17
C PRO A 3 -5.05 2.24 -13.27
N ASN A 4 -5.70 1.10 -13.49
CA ASN A 4 -6.82 0.62 -12.66
C ASN A 4 -6.35 -0.58 -11.84
N VAL A 5 -6.67 -0.58 -10.54
CA VAL A 5 -6.44 -1.73 -9.65
C VAL A 5 -7.79 -2.40 -9.38
N VAL A 6 -7.92 -3.66 -9.75
CA VAL A 6 -9.08 -4.51 -9.43
C VAL A 6 -8.68 -5.39 -8.26
N VAL A 7 -9.43 -5.28 -7.16
CA VAL A 7 -9.17 -6.01 -5.93
C VAL A 7 -10.38 -6.88 -5.63
N ALA A 8 -10.21 -8.20 -5.75
CA ALA A 8 -11.26 -9.17 -5.42
C ALA A 8 -11.33 -9.45 -3.90
N ASN A 9 -10.21 -9.32 -3.19
CA ASN A 9 -10.10 -9.45 -1.74
C ASN A 9 -9.40 -8.23 -1.17
N ILE A 10 -10.05 -7.53 -0.24
CA ILE A 10 -9.53 -6.29 0.35
C ILE A 10 -8.15 -6.45 0.99
N HIS A 11 -7.79 -7.65 1.45
CA HIS A 11 -6.45 -7.91 2.01
C HIS A 11 -5.33 -7.84 0.96
N ASP A 12 -5.67 -8.05 -0.32
CA ASP A 12 -4.72 -7.92 -1.43
C ASP A 12 -4.51 -6.46 -1.85
N TYR A 13 -5.35 -5.53 -1.37
CA TYR A 13 -5.35 -4.12 -1.79
C TYR A 13 -3.97 -3.48 -1.69
N PHE A 14 -3.31 -3.64 -0.54
CA PHE A 14 -2.02 -3.00 -0.28
C PHE A 14 -0.94 -3.54 -1.23
N ASP A 15 -0.91 -4.86 -1.40
CA ASP A 15 0.10 -5.52 -2.25
C ASP A 15 -0.13 -5.18 -3.74
N ARG A 16 -1.39 -5.13 -4.19
CA ARG A 16 -1.75 -4.72 -5.56
C ARG A 16 -1.41 -3.27 -5.85
N ILE A 17 -1.64 -2.36 -4.91
CA ILE A 17 -1.23 -0.97 -5.10
C ILE A 17 0.29 -0.87 -5.15
N ALA A 18 1.00 -1.53 -4.23
CA ALA A 18 2.46 -1.51 -4.20
C ALA A 18 3.07 -1.96 -5.54
N GLU A 19 2.51 -3.02 -6.13
CA GLU A 19 2.85 -3.52 -7.46
C GLU A 19 2.55 -2.49 -8.55
N LEU A 20 1.34 -1.94 -8.58
CA LEU A 20 0.89 -0.99 -9.60
C LEU A 20 1.75 0.29 -9.65
N VAL A 21 2.11 0.83 -8.48
CA VAL A 21 2.89 2.07 -8.40
C VAL A 21 4.40 1.82 -8.47
N HIS A 22 4.84 0.57 -8.61
CA HIS A 22 6.24 0.16 -8.50
C HIS A 22 6.92 0.76 -7.25
N GLY A 23 6.20 0.75 -6.13
CA GLY A 23 6.62 1.43 -4.91
C GLY A 23 7.52 0.56 -4.05
N THR A 24 8.36 1.22 -3.25
CA THR A 24 9.23 0.53 -2.29
C THR A 24 8.45 0.23 -1.02
N VAL A 25 8.34 -1.05 -0.66
CA VAL A 25 7.75 -1.49 0.60
C VAL A 25 8.86 -1.74 1.63
N ARG A 26 8.72 -1.14 2.80
CA ARG A 26 9.54 -1.44 3.99
C ARG A 26 8.67 -2.13 5.02
N THR A 27 9.17 -3.22 5.59
CA THR A 27 8.48 -3.98 6.65
C THR A 27 9.21 -3.78 7.96
N ARG A 28 8.47 -3.46 9.03
CA ARG A 28 8.99 -3.38 10.40
C ARG A 28 7.97 -3.99 11.37
N SER A 29 8.27 -5.20 11.85
CA SER A 29 7.39 -5.95 12.75
C SER A 29 5.99 -6.10 12.14
N TRP A 30 4.96 -5.54 12.76
CA TRP A 30 3.56 -5.58 12.35
C TRP A 30 3.13 -4.41 11.43
N GLU A 31 4.07 -3.53 11.07
CA GLU A 31 3.85 -2.38 10.18
C GLU A 31 4.57 -2.56 8.83
N GLN A 32 3.90 -2.18 7.74
CA GLN A 32 4.48 -2.07 6.41
C GLN A 32 4.22 -0.68 5.84
N GLN A 33 5.23 -0.09 5.22
CA GLN A 33 5.16 1.25 4.65
C GLN A 33 5.57 1.21 3.18
N LEU A 34 4.64 1.60 2.32
CA LEU A 34 4.82 1.78 0.89
C LEU A 34 5.17 3.24 0.61
N SER A 35 6.25 3.47 -0.11
CA SER A 35 6.61 4.78 -0.66
C SER A 35 6.62 4.70 -2.19
N PRO A 36 5.81 5.52 -2.90
CA PRO A 36 5.80 5.54 -4.36
C PRO A 36 7.09 6.20 -4.91
N PRO A 37 7.45 5.93 -6.17
CA PRO A 37 8.45 6.71 -6.88
C PRO A 37 8.01 8.18 -7.04
N PRO A 38 8.96 9.15 -7.14
CA PRO A 38 8.62 10.58 -7.21
C PRO A 38 7.73 11.01 -8.37
N HIS A 39 7.70 10.24 -9.46
CA HIS A 39 6.87 10.53 -10.63
C HIS A 39 5.42 10.04 -10.49
N ILE A 40 5.12 9.22 -9.49
CA ILE A 40 3.76 8.76 -9.16
C ILE A 40 3.12 9.69 -8.12
N GLY A 41 3.89 10.17 -7.14
CA GLY A 41 3.42 11.07 -6.10
C GLY A 41 4.41 11.18 -4.95
N LYS A 42 4.02 11.94 -3.92
CA LYS A 42 4.78 12.06 -2.67
C LYS A 42 3.91 11.65 -1.49
N GLY A 43 4.55 11.12 -0.46
CA GLY A 43 3.85 10.61 0.73
C GLY A 43 4.04 9.10 0.87
N LYS A 44 3.20 8.49 1.69
CA LYS A 44 3.33 7.08 2.08
C LYS A 44 1.97 6.44 2.36
N ILE A 45 1.90 5.14 2.10
CA ILE A 45 0.78 4.29 2.52
C ILE A 45 1.30 3.33 3.58
N THR A 46 0.65 3.28 4.74
CA THR A 46 1.05 2.42 5.86
C THR A 46 -0.03 1.36 6.10
N ARG A 47 0.36 0.08 6.13
CA ARG A 47 -0.46 -1.07 6.54
C ARG A 47 0.00 -1.53 7.92
N MET A 48 -0.94 -1.64 8.86
CA MET A 48 -0.72 -2.15 10.21
C MET A 48 -1.62 -3.36 10.45
N GLN A 49 -1.03 -4.50 10.80
CA GLN A 49 -1.81 -5.68 11.18
C GLN A 49 -2.14 -5.62 12.67
N ILE A 50 -3.43 -5.54 13.00
CA ILE A 50 -3.90 -5.48 14.40
C ILE A 50 -4.07 -6.90 14.96
N ARG A 51 -4.55 -7.82 14.12
CA ARG A 51 -4.65 -9.28 14.36
C ARG A 51 -4.80 -10.00 13.01
N PRO A 52 -4.65 -11.33 12.95
CA PRO A 52 -4.91 -12.07 11.71
C PRO A 52 -6.30 -11.76 11.14
N GLY A 53 -6.36 -11.39 9.86
CA GLY A 53 -7.59 -10.99 9.16
C GLY A 53 -8.11 -9.58 9.47
N MET A 54 -7.37 -8.75 10.23
CA MET A 54 -7.75 -7.36 10.49
C MET A 54 -6.57 -6.41 10.37
N GLU A 55 -6.70 -5.46 9.46
CA GLU A 55 -5.63 -4.54 9.08
C GLU A 55 -6.17 -3.12 8.98
N ILE A 56 -5.33 -2.15 9.31
CA ILE A 56 -5.60 -0.72 9.09
C ILE A 56 -4.65 -0.25 8.00
N VAL A 57 -5.19 0.35 6.95
CA VAL A 57 -4.41 1.02 5.90
C VAL A 57 -4.66 2.51 5.99
N VAL A 58 -3.58 3.27 6.22
CA VAL A 58 -3.59 4.74 6.24
C VAL A 58 -2.83 5.24 5.03
N SER A 59 -3.44 6.12 4.25
CA SER A 59 -2.84 6.74 3.08
C SER A 59 -2.70 8.24 3.32
N ASP A 60 -1.47 8.72 3.34
CA ASP A 60 -1.12 10.14 3.36
C ASP A 60 -0.32 10.43 2.09
N MET A 61 -1.04 10.84 1.04
CA MET A 61 -0.54 10.96 -0.33
C MET A 61 -0.89 12.33 -0.87
N THR A 62 0.04 12.92 -1.63
CA THR A 62 -0.08 14.22 -2.32
C THR A 62 0.47 14.15 -3.73
#